data_AF-A0A1R4KNE8-F1
#
_entry.id   AF-A0A1R4KNE8-F1
#
_cell.length_a   1.000
_cell.length_b   1.000
_cell.length_c   1.000
_cell.angle_alpha   90.00
_cell.angle_beta   90.00
_cell.angle_gamma   90.00
#
_symmetry.space_group_name_H-M   'P 1'
#
loop_
_entity.id
_entity.type
_entity.pdbx_description
1 polymer ?
#
loop_
_entity_poly.entity_id
_entity_poly.type
_entity_poly.pdbx_seq_one_letter_code
_entity_poly.pdbx_strand_id
1 'polypeptide(L)'
;MVTRAVQITCHAETRAAGMLTSASKVRHTARIAGFHDAVRFAERERLADYHPAFTHHDHGDVDESEQETRVAAILSATVTLFESAGWDAALVAECVQHVAYRLADLSSRQRGVEVLRRDRTIPMLLDIPPRSWSAQLRIVLGHPDPKHAGTPVGDGVLLRLLNGETLDSLRGDEVLMKMIRAANPGLRTEP
;
A
#
# COMPACT_ATOMS: atom_id res chain seq x y z
N MET A 1 22.06 -2.14 -61.38
CA MET A 1 20.65 -2.56 -61.20
C MET A 1 20.56 -3.39 -59.93
N VAL A 2 19.63 -3.08 -59.02
CA VAL A 2 19.39 -3.88 -57.80
C VAL A 2 18.32 -4.93 -58.12
N THR A 3 18.53 -6.19 -57.70
CA THR A 3 17.54 -7.24 -57.95
C THR A 3 16.32 -7.06 -57.03
N ARG A 4 15.15 -7.46 -57.50
CA ARG A 4 13.89 -7.39 -56.71
C ARG A 4 14.01 -8.08 -55.35
N ALA A 5 14.78 -9.16 -55.27
CA ALA A 5 15.01 -9.89 -54.02
C ALA A 5 15.81 -9.06 -52.99
N VAL A 6 16.81 -8.30 -53.44
CA VAL A 6 17.57 -7.38 -52.60
C VAL A 6 16.69 -6.23 -52.12
N GLN A 7 15.87 -5.65 -53.01
CA GLN A 7 14.95 -4.57 -52.65
C GLN A 7 13.93 -4.99 -51.57
N ILE A 8 13.39 -6.21 -51.67
CA ILE A 8 12.47 -6.77 -50.66
C ILE A 8 13.18 -6.94 -49.31
N THR A 9 14.45 -7.38 -49.34
CA THR A 9 15.21 -7.61 -48.12
C THR A 9 15.56 -6.32 -47.40
N CYS A 10 16.02 -5.29 -48.12
CA CYS A 10 16.30 -3.98 -47.53
C CYS A 10 15.05 -3.36 -46.90
N HIS A 11 13.88 -3.45 -47.55
CA HIS A 11 12.62 -2.98 -46.94
C HIS A 11 12.28 -3.71 -45.64
N ALA A 12 12.50 -5.03 -45.58
CA ALA A 12 12.25 -5.80 -44.38
C ALA A 12 13.23 -5.44 -43.25
N GLU A 13 14.48 -5.13 -43.58
CA GLU A 13 15.51 -4.71 -42.62
C GLU A 13 15.24 -3.32 -42.05
N THR A 14 14.95 -2.33 -42.91
CA THR A 14 14.60 -0.96 -42.47
C THR A 14 13.39 -0.98 -41.54
N ARG A 15 12.37 -1.76 -41.91
CA ARG A 15 11.15 -1.89 -41.09
C ARG A 15 11.42 -2.64 -39.77
N ALA A 16 12.28 -3.63 -39.78
CA ALA A 16 12.66 -4.35 -38.57
C ALA A 16 13.43 -3.45 -37.59
N ALA A 17 14.33 -2.62 -38.10
CA ALA A 17 15.07 -1.64 -37.31
C ALA A 17 14.15 -0.62 -36.65
N GLY A 18 13.23 -0.02 -37.43
CA GLY A 18 12.24 0.92 -36.90
C GLY A 18 11.37 0.30 -35.81
N MET A 19 11.04 -0.99 -35.93
CA MET A 19 10.18 -1.70 -34.98
C MET A 19 10.93 -2.42 -33.83
N LEU A 20 12.26 -2.26 -33.74
CA LEU A 20 13.11 -2.96 -32.76
C LEU A 20 12.87 -4.48 -32.73
N THR A 21 12.76 -5.10 -33.90
CA THR A 21 12.46 -6.52 -34.07
C THR A 21 13.34 -7.14 -35.16
N SER A 22 13.19 -8.44 -35.46
CA SER A 22 13.96 -9.11 -36.52
C SER A 22 13.28 -9.02 -37.89
N ALA A 23 14.08 -8.98 -38.96
CA ALA A 23 13.57 -8.95 -40.34
C ALA A 23 12.70 -10.18 -40.69
N SER A 24 13.02 -11.35 -40.13
CA SER A 24 12.19 -12.55 -40.25
C SER A 24 10.79 -12.35 -39.67
N LYS A 25 10.70 -11.74 -38.48
CA LYS A 25 9.43 -11.48 -37.80
C LYS A 25 8.55 -10.47 -38.55
N VAL A 26 9.15 -9.45 -39.17
CA VAL A 26 8.44 -8.48 -40.01
C VAL A 26 7.85 -9.14 -41.26
N ARG A 27 8.56 -10.09 -41.88
CA ARG A 27 8.12 -10.77 -43.10
C ARG A 27 6.89 -11.65 -42.90
N HIS A 28 6.68 -12.18 -41.69
CA HIS A 28 5.67 -13.20 -41.41
C HIS A 28 4.43 -12.71 -40.65
N THR A 29 4.35 -11.41 -40.32
CA THR A 29 3.30 -10.94 -39.40
C THR A 29 2.42 -9.85 -40.00
N ALA A 30 1.29 -10.26 -40.59
CA ALA A 30 0.23 -9.34 -41.02
C ALA A 30 -0.33 -8.49 -39.85
N ARG A 31 -0.28 -9.02 -38.62
CA ARG A 31 -0.66 -8.31 -37.39
C ARG A 31 0.15 -7.04 -37.15
N ILE A 32 1.32 -6.88 -37.76
CA ILE A 32 2.22 -5.76 -37.51
C ILE A 32 2.05 -4.63 -38.57
N ALA A 33 1.24 -4.85 -39.61
CA ALA A 33 1.17 -3.98 -40.79
C ALA A 33 0.72 -2.53 -40.52
N GLY A 34 0.10 -2.23 -39.37
CA GLY A 34 -0.37 -0.89 -38.98
C GLY A 34 0.40 -0.23 -37.83
N PHE A 35 1.48 -0.83 -37.33
CA PHE A 35 2.29 -0.21 -36.28
C PHE A 35 3.38 0.68 -36.89
N HIS A 36 3.58 1.85 -36.30
CA HIS A 36 4.67 2.77 -36.63
C HIS A 36 5.98 2.33 -35.96
N ASP A 37 7.08 3.00 -36.31
CA ASP A 37 8.38 2.78 -35.67
C ASP A 37 8.26 2.91 -34.14
N ALA A 38 8.94 2.00 -33.44
CA ALA A 38 9.04 1.99 -31.99
C ALA A 38 9.86 3.21 -31.55
N VAL A 39 9.18 4.18 -30.93
CA VAL A 39 9.81 5.36 -30.33
C VAL A 39 10.18 5.02 -28.89
N ARG A 40 11.39 5.39 -28.45
CA ARG A 40 11.79 5.16 -27.06
C ARG A 40 10.94 6.02 -26.13
N PHE A 41 10.63 5.52 -24.94
CA PHE A 41 9.89 6.29 -23.94
C PHE A 41 10.55 7.63 -23.61
N ALA A 42 11.88 7.67 -23.56
CA ALA A 42 12.66 8.87 -23.25
C ALA A 42 12.67 9.93 -24.36
N GLU A 43 12.25 9.58 -25.58
CA GLU A 43 12.21 10.51 -26.73
C GLU A 43 10.88 11.26 -26.82
N ARG A 44 9.92 10.95 -25.95
CA ARG A 44 8.61 11.60 -25.93
C ARG A 44 8.54 12.62 -24.81
N GLU A 45 8.16 13.84 -25.16
CA GLU A 45 7.73 14.83 -24.17
C GLU A 45 6.30 14.48 -23.71
N ARG A 46 5.93 14.85 -22.47
CA ARG A 46 4.56 14.70 -21.93
C ARG A 46 3.97 13.27 -22.00
N LEU A 47 4.63 12.30 -21.38
CA LEU A 47 4.18 10.89 -21.35
C LEU A 47 2.73 10.70 -20.86
N ALA A 48 2.25 11.59 -20.00
CA ALA A 48 0.88 11.57 -19.46
C ALA A 48 -0.20 11.67 -20.55
N ASP A 49 0.10 12.31 -21.69
CA ASP A 49 -0.85 12.49 -22.80
C ASP A 49 -1.05 11.20 -23.63
N TYR A 50 -0.10 10.26 -23.52
CA TYR A 50 -0.09 9.05 -24.35
C TYR A 50 -0.87 7.89 -23.76
N HIS A 51 -0.80 7.70 -22.44
CA HIS A 51 -1.47 6.59 -21.78
C HIS A 51 -1.86 6.95 -20.34
N PRO A 52 -3.09 6.62 -19.90
CA PRO A 52 -3.59 7.00 -18.57
C PRO A 52 -2.77 6.44 -17.40
N ALA A 53 -2.04 5.34 -17.59
CA ALA A 53 -1.12 4.82 -16.57
C ALA A 53 0.09 5.75 -16.28
N PHE A 54 0.38 6.72 -17.15
CA PHE A 54 1.40 7.74 -16.93
C PHE A 54 0.82 9.06 -16.42
N THR A 55 -0.49 9.13 -16.22
CA THR A 55 -1.14 10.27 -15.59
C THR A 55 -0.92 10.16 -14.09
N HIS A 56 0.03 10.95 -13.58
CA HIS A 56 0.10 11.21 -12.15
C HIS A 56 -1.14 12.04 -11.79
N HIS A 57 -2.06 11.43 -11.04
CA HIS A 57 -3.13 12.19 -10.42
C HIS A 57 -2.48 12.86 -9.23
N ASP A 58 -2.10 14.11 -9.39
CA ASP A 58 -1.78 14.94 -8.25
C ASP A 58 -3.05 14.97 -7.40
N HIS A 59 -3.07 14.23 -6.29
CA HIS A 59 -4.15 14.30 -5.32
C HIS A 59 -3.97 15.65 -4.65
N GLY A 60 -4.51 16.67 -5.32
CA GLY A 60 -3.95 18.02 -5.36
C GLY A 60 -3.52 18.56 -4.01
N ASP A 61 -2.34 19.18 -3.99
CA ASP A 61 -1.77 20.06 -2.97
C ASP A 61 -2.55 20.13 -1.65
N VAL A 62 -2.74 18.99 -0.98
CA VAL A 62 -3.00 18.99 0.45
C VAL A 62 -1.65 19.36 1.03
N ASP A 63 -1.57 20.48 1.72
CA ASP A 63 -0.34 20.91 2.38
C ASP A 63 0.22 19.70 3.15
N GLU A 64 1.43 19.26 2.79
CA GLU A 64 2.06 18.07 3.36
C GLU A 64 2.04 18.15 4.90
N SER A 65 2.19 19.36 5.43
CA SER A 65 2.04 19.72 6.84
C SER A 65 0.64 19.42 7.41
N GLU A 66 -0.44 19.72 6.69
CA GLU A 66 -1.81 19.41 7.12
C GLU A 66 -2.05 17.90 7.16
N GLN A 67 -1.52 17.16 6.18
CA GLN A 67 -1.63 15.71 6.14
C GLN A 67 -0.82 15.04 7.25
N GLU A 68 0.41 15.51 7.51
CA GLU A 68 1.22 15.08 8.64
C GLU A 68 0.52 15.34 9.97
N THR A 69 -0.06 16.52 10.15
CA THR A 69 -0.83 16.89 11.35
C THR A 69 -2.03 15.97 11.53
N ARG A 70 -2.75 15.67 10.45
CA ARG A 70 -3.89 14.74 10.46
C ARG A 70 -3.46 13.32 10.84
N VAL A 71 -2.36 12.83 10.28
CA VAL A 71 -1.82 11.50 10.62
C VAL A 71 -1.42 11.47 12.10
N ALA A 72 -0.68 12.47 12.58
CA ALA A 72 -0.28 12.57 13.98
C ALA A 72 -1.49 12.57 14.93
N ALA A 73 -2.56 13.31 14.59
CA ALA A 73 -3.80 13.32 15.36
C ALA A 73 -4.47 11.94 15.43
N ILE A 74 -4.45 11.18 14.33
CA ILE A 74 -5.02 9.82 14.26
C ILE A 74 -4.20 8.83 15.08
N LEU A 75 -2.87 8.90 15.01
CA LEU A 75 -1.99 8.05 15.83
C LEU A 75 -2.20 8.36 17.31
N SER A 76 -2.28 9.64 17.68
CA SER A 76 -2.58 10.09 19.06
C SER A 76 -3.94 9.58 19.54
N ALA A 77 -5.00 9.72 18.73
CA ALA A 77 -6.33 9.20 19.06
C ALA A 77 -6.32 7.67 19.25
N THR A 78 -5.51 6.95 18.47
CA THR A 78 -5.33 5.49 18.62
C THR A 78 -4.66 5.17 19.96
N VAL A 79 -3.64 5.92 20.37
CA VAL A 79 -3.01 5.76 21.69
C VAL A 79 -4.01 6.01 22.80
N THR A 80 -4.77 7.11 22.75
CA THR A 80 -5.80 7.44 23.75
C THR A 80 -6.89 6.37 23.83
N LEU A 81 -7.25 5.73 22.72
CA LEU A 81 -8.20 4.61 22.70
C LEU A 81 -7.66 3.43 23.52
N PHE A 82 -6.41 3.02 23.27
CA PHE A 82 -5.79 1.90 23.98
C PHE A 82 -5.53 2.21 25.46
N GLU A 83 -5.11 3.43 25.76
CA GLU A 83 -4.94 3.91 27.13
C GLU A 83 -6.25 3.79 27.93
N SER A 84 -7.39 4.16 27.32
CA SER A 84 -8.71 4.00 27.96
C SER A 84 -9.11 2.54 28.22
N ALA A 85 -8.43 1.58 27.58
CA ALA A 85 -8.57 0.15 27.80
C ALA A 85 -7.51 -0.43 28.77
N GLY A 86 -6.71 0.43 29.41
CA GLY A 86 -5.72 0.07 30.43
C GLY A 86 -4.33 -0.30 29.87
N TRP A 87 -4.03 0.03 28.62
CA TRP A 87 -2.68 -0.12 28.08
C TRP A 87 -1.76 1.00 28.57
N ASP A 88 -0.46 0.72 28.63
CA ASP A 88 0.56 1.76 28.76
C ASP A 88 0.61 2.61 27.48
N ALA A 89 0.34 3.91 27.63
CA ALA A 89 0.32 4.86 26.52
C ALA A 89 1.68 4.97 25.82
N ALA A 90 2.79 4.90 26.56
CA ALA A 90 4.13 4.98 25.98
C ALA A 90 4.43 3.76 25.10
N LEU A 91 4.08 2.56 25.59
CA LEU A 91 4.20 1.32 24.84
C LEU A 91 3.38 1.34 23.54
N VAL A 92 2.13 1.80 23.63
CA VAL A 92 1.24 1.86 22.45
C VAL A 92 1.72 2.89 21.45
N ALA A 93 2.22 4.05 21.92
CA ALA A 93 2.77 5.09 21.05
C ALA A 93 3.92 4.54 20.19
N GLU A 94 4.89 3.85 20.81
CA GLU A 94 6.00 3.21 20.09
C GLU A 94 5.51 2.17 19.07
N CYS A 95 4.53 1.35 19.45
CA CYS A 95 3.95 0.35 18.55
C CYS A 95 3.27 0.99 17.32
N VAL A 96 2.40 1.97 17.55
CA VAL A 96 1.60 2.62 16.52
C VAL A 96 2.49 3.48 15.61
N GLN A 97 3.53 4.11 16.16
CA GLN A 97 4.54 4.84 15.40
C GLN A 97 5.37 3.90 14.51
N HIS A 98 5.79 2.75 15.03
CA HIS A 98 6.45 1.73 14.20
C HIS A 98 5.55 1.26 13.07
N VAL A 99 4.27 0.97 13.36
CA VAL A 99 3.30 0.57 12.34
C VAL A 99 3.17 1.66 11.26
N ALA A 100 3.03 2.93 11.64
CA ALA A 100 2.94 4.04 10.69
C ALA A 100 4.21 4.16 9.83
N TYR A 101 5.39 4.09 10.45
CA TYR A 101 6.68 4.09 9.75
C TYR A 101 6.77 2.96 8.70
N ARG A 102 6.40 1.73 9.10
CA ARG A 102 6.42 0.59 8.17
C ARG A 102 5.37 0.70 7.07
N LEU A 103 4.22 1.32 7.32
CA LEU A 103 3.22 1.56 6.29
C LEU A 103 3.68 2.59 5.26
N ALA A 104 4.45 3.60 5.66
CA ALA A 104 5.03 4.58 4.74
C ALA A 104 5.97 3.93 3.70
N ASP A 105 6.71 2.90 4.10
CA ASP A 105 7.63 2.16 3.22
C ASP A 105 6.93 1.16 2.27
N LEU A 106 5.65 0.86 2.47
CA LEU A 106 4.99 -0.28 1.81
C LEU A 106 3.94 0.16 0.80
N SER A 107 4.15 -0.21 -0.47
CA SER A 107 3.31 0.16 -1.61
C SER A 107 1.90 -0.47 -1.62
N SER A 108 1.49 -1.18 -0.57
CA SER A 108 0.18 -1.82 -0.45
C SER A 108 -0.17 -2.15 1.01
N ARG A 109 -1.38 -1.79 1.44
CA ARG A 109 -1.93 -2.10 2.78
C ARG A 109 -1.85 -3.59 3.14
N GLN A 110 -2.20 -4.48 2.20
CA GLN A 110 -2.18 -5.93 2.45
C GLN A 110 -0.76 -6.47 2.65
N ARG A 111 0.21 -5.94 1.89
CA ARG A 111 1.63 -6.22 2.14
C ARG A 111 2.09 -5.65 3.47
N GLY A 112 1.63 -4.45 3.82
CA GLY A 112 1.78 -3.81 5.13
C GLY A 112 1.46 -4.75 6.29
N VAL A 113 0.23 -5.24 6.30
CA VAL A 113 -0.27 -6.14 7.35
C VAL A 113 0.53 -7.43 7.43
N GLU A 114 0.86 -8.05 6.29
CA GLU A 114 1.59 -9.32 6.28
C GLU A 114 3.04 -9.17 6.74
N VAL A 115 3.71 -8.07 6.36
CA VAL A 115 5.08 -7.76 6.80
C VAL A 115 5.12 -7.50 8.30
N LEU A 116 4.22 -6.65 8.81
CA LEU A 116 4.15 -6.31 10.23
C LEU A 116 3.83 -7.51 11.12
N ARG A 117 2.98 -8.43 10.65
CA ARG A 117 2.69 -9.69 11.36
C ARG A 117 3.91 -10.62 11.48
N ARG A 118 4.83 -10.55 10.51
CA ARG A 118 6.05 -11.36 10.50
C ARG A 118 7.21 -10.69 11.22
N ASP A 119 7.10 -9.40 11.51
CA ASP A 119 8.09 -8.65 12.27
C ASP A 119 8.09 -9.09 13.73
N ARG A 120 9.24 -9.61 14.17
CA ARG A 120 9.48 -10.05 15.56
C ARG A 120 10.43 -9.11 16.30
N THR A 121 11.09 -8.19 15.59
CA THR A 121 12.18 -7.38 16.16
C THR A 121 11.62 -6.37 17.15
N ILE A 122 10.62 -5.60 16.75
CA ILE A 122 9.99 -4.59 17.62
C ILE A 122 9.22 -5.20 18.79
N PRO A 123 8.40 -6.26 18.60
CA PRO A 123 7.74 -6.91 19.74
C PRO A 123 8.74 -7.44 20.78
N MET A 124 9.88 -7.98 20.34
CA MET A 124 10.92 -8.44 21.27
C MET A 124 11.60 -7.27 22.00
N LEU A 125 11.86 -6.15 21.31
CA LEU A 125 12.45 -4.96 21.93
C LEU A 125 11.54 -4.33 23.00
N LEU A 126 10.23 -4.33 22.73
CA LEU A 126 9.20 -3.76 23.60
C LEU A 126 8.66 -4.74 24.65
N ASP A 127 9.23 -5.95 24.74
CA ASP A 127 8.79 -7.04 25.62
C ASP A 127 7.29 -7.40 25.49
N ILE A 128 6.76 -7.36 24.25
CA ILE A 128 5.37 -7.66 23.94
C ILE A 128 5.22 -9.13 23.53
N PRO A 129 4.36 -9.92 24.20
CA PRO A 129 4.02 -11.28 23.78
C PRO A 129 3.53 -11.32 22.33
N PRO A 130 3.92 -12.34 21.51
CA PRO A 130 3.52 -12.43 20.10
C PRO A 130 2.00 -12.40 19.86
N ARG A 131 1.22 -12.91 20.83
CA ARG A 131 -0.26 -12.88 20.78
C ARG A 131 -0.80 -11.45 20.90
N SER A 132 -0.29 -10.69 21.87
CA SER A 132 -0.65 -9.28 22.08
C SER A 132 -0.27 -8.43 20.88
N TRP A 133 0.93 -8.62 20.32
CA TRP A 133 1.36 -7.94 19.10
C TRP A 133 0.44 -8.23 17.92
N SER A 134 0.17 -9.52 17.66
CA SER A 134 -0.70 -9.92 16.54
C SER A 134 -2.13 -9.39 16.70
N ALA A 135 -2.65 -9.38 17.93
CA ALA A 135 -3.96 -8.84 18.24
C ALA A 135 -4.02 -7.32 18.09
N GLN A 136 -2.99 -6.59 18.53
CA GLN A 136 -2.89 -5.14 18.34
C GLN A 136 -2.86 -4.80 16.84
N LEU A 137 -2.02 -5.46 16.04
CA LEU A 137 -2.00 -5.27 14.59
C LEU A 137 -3.36 -5.55 13.93
N ARG A 138 -4.06 -6.59 14.40
CA ARG A 138 -5.41 -6.94 13.94
C ARG A 138 -6.42 -5.84 14.22
N ILE A 139 -6.36 -5.23 15.41
CA ILE A 139 -7.26 -4.18 15.85
C ILE A 139 -6.98 -2.88 15.08
N VAL A 140 -5.70 -2.49 15.00
CA VAL A 140 -5.24 -1.24 14.39
C VAL A 140 -5.44 -1.24 12.88
N LEU A 141 -5.06 -2.33 12.20
CA LEU A 141 -5.05 -2.42 10.73
C LEU A 141 -6.27 -3.14 10.14
N GLY A 142 -7.03 -3.85 10.96
CA GLY A 142 -8.18 -4.64 10.52
C GLY A 142 -7.82 -5.99 9.90
N HIS A 143 -8.82 -6.66 9.32
CA HIS A 143 -8.64 -7.95 8.64
C HIS A 143 -8.13 -7.77 7.20
N PRO A 144 -7.02 -8.42 6.79
CA PRO A 144 -6.54 -8.33 5.41
C PRO A 144 -7.42 -9.04 4.37
N ASP A 145 -8.45 -9.77 4.79
CA ASP A 145 -9.30 -10.55 3.89
C ASP A 145 -10.34 -9.61 3.25
N PRO A 146 -10.36 -9.47 1.91
CA PRO A 146 -11.25 -8.55 1.20
C PRO A 146 -12.74 -8.73 1.54
N LYS A 147 -13.17 -9.92 1.96
CA LYS A 147 -14.59 -10.18 2.31
C LYS A 147 -15.07 -9.38 3.53
N HIS A 148 -14.15 -8.83 4.31
CA HIS A 148 -14.47 -8.00 5.47
C HIS A 148 -14.27 -6.51 5.21
N ALA A 149 -13.87 -6.09 4.00
CA ALA A 149 -13.70 -4.67 3.68
C ALA A 149 -15.01 -3.90 3.88
N GLY A 150 -14.95 -2.71 4.49
CA GLY A 150 -16.13 -1.91 4.82
C GLY A 150 -16.90 -2.39 6.06
N THR A 151 -16.35 -3.36 6.80
CA THR A 151 -16.89 -3.78 8.10
C THR A 151 -15.98 -3.29 9.23
N PRO A 152 -16.51 -3.08 10.46
CA PRO A 152 -15.69 -2.68 11.61
C PRO A 152 -14.48 -3.59 11.86
N VAL A 153 -14.62 -4.89 11.57
CA VAL A 153 -13.57 -5.91 11.73
C VAL A 153 -12.52 -5.85 10.61
N GLY A 154 -12.92 -5.50 9.40
CA GLY A 154 -12.01 -5.39 8.25
C GLY A 154 -11.29 -4.06 8.17
N ASP A 155 -11.93 -2.97 8.56
CA ASP A 155 -11.38 -1.64 8.39
C ASP A 155 -10.30 -1.32 9.44
N GLY A 156 -10.48 -1.79 10.68
CA GLY A 156 -9.55 -1.50 11.77
C GLY A 156 -9.61 -0.04 12.24
N VAL A 157 -8.96 0.24 13.37
CA VAL A 157 -9.05 1.56 14.03
C VAL A 157 -8.51 2.69 13.14
N LEU A 158 -7.37 2.50 12.45
CA LEU A 158 -6.78 3.57 11.65
C LEU A 158 -7.66 3.97 10.47
N LEU A 159 -8.23 3.01 9.74
CA LEU A 159 -9.11 3.33 8.61
C LEU A 159 -10.42 3.96 9.07
N ARG A 160 -10.98 3.49 10.19
CA ARG A 160 -12.19 4.06 10.80
C ARG A 160 -11.97 5.54 11.17
N LEU A 161 -10.86 5.86 11.83
CA LEU A 161 -10.46 7.24 12.16
C LEU A 161 -10.20 8.09 10.90
N LEU A 162 -9.51 7.53 9.89
CA LEU A 162 -9.28 8.22 8.60
C LEU A 162 -10.60 8.57 7.90
N ASN A 163 -11.59 7.68 7.98
CA ASN A 163 -12.94 7.87 7.43
C ASN A 163 -13.81 8.81 8.28
N GLY A 164 -13.30 9.36 9.38
CA GLY A 164 -13.97 10.36 10.21
C GLY A 164 -14.80 9.82 11.36
N GLU A 165 -14.67 8.53 11.70
CA GLU A 165 -15.29 8.02 12.92
C GLU A 165 -14.67 8.67 14.16
N THR A 166 -15.50 9.09 15.11
CA THR A 166 -15.03 9.79 16.30
C THR A 166 -14.48 8.82 17.34
N LEU A 167 -13.55 9.29 18.17
CA LEU A 167 -12.99 8.50 19.26
C LEU A 167 -14.06 8.04 20.27
N ASP A 168 -15.09 8.85 20.52
CA ASP A 168 -16.21 8.49 21.40
C ASP A 168 -17.05 7.34 20.82
N SER A 169 -17.26 7.32 19.50
CA SER A 169 -17.91 6.21 18.80
C SER A 169 -17.13 4.91 19.01
N LEU A 170 -15.79 4.96 18.83
CA LEU A 170 -14.92 3.80 19.04
C LEU A 170 -14.91 3.31 20.48
N ARG A 171 -14.96 4.21 21.48
CA ARG A 171 -15.07 3.83 22.90
C ARG A 171 -16.43 3.20 23.23
N GLY A 172 -17.49 3.59 22.52
CA GLY A 172 -18.82 3.00 22.66
C GLY A 172 -18.96 1.60 22.05
N ASP A 173 -18.01 1.18 21.20
CA ASP A 173 -17.96 -0.17 20.63
C ASP A 173 -17.42 -1.17 21.66
N GLU A 174 -18.32 -1.75 22.47
CA GLU A 174 -17.96 -2.70 23.53
C GLU A 174 -17.20 -3.93 23.01
N VAL A 175 -17.46 -4.36 21.76
CA VAL A 175 -16.76 -5.49 21.16
C VAL A 175 -15.31 -5.11 20.87
N LEU A 176 -15.09 -3.94 20.27
CA LEU A 176 -13.75 -3.38 20.07
C LEU A 176 -13.00 -3.20 21.39
N MET A 177 -13.63 -2.57 22.38
CA MET A 177 -13.00 -2.32 23.68
C MET A 177 -12.65 -3.62 24.41
N LYS A 178 -13.50 -4.65 24.33
CA LYS A 178 -13.21 -5.98 24.87
C LYS A 178 -12.01 -6.63 24.17
N MET A 179 -11.89 -6.50 22.84
CA MET A 179 -10.73 -7.00 22.10
C MET A 179 -9.44 -6.27 22.48
N ILE A 180 -9.49 -4.94 22.65
CA ILE A 180 -8.34 -4.14 23.07
C ILE A 180 -7.87 -4.56 24.46
N ARG A 181 -8.79 -4.69 25.43
CA ARG A 181 -8.46 -5.14 26.79
C ARG A 181 -7.86 -6.55 26.78
N ALA A 182 -8.43 -7.48 26.02
CA ALA A 182 -7.94 -8.86 25.93
C ALA A 182 -6.55 -8.97 25.27
N ALA A 183 -6.16 -8.00 24.45
CA ALA A 183 -4.85 -7.96 23.83
C ALA A 183 -3.75 -7.38 24.74
N ASN A 184 -4.11 -6.73 25.84
CA ASN A 184 -3.17 -6.04 26.74
C ASN A 184 -2.20 -7.02 27.41
N PRO A 185 -0.88 -6.87 27.23
CA PRO A 185 0.10 -7.76 27.85
C PRO A 185 0.21 -7.60 29.38
N GLY A 186 -0.17 -6.43 29.92
CA GLY A 186 -0.13 -6.13 31.36
C GLY A 186 -1.33 -6.70 32.14
N LEU A 187 -2.42 -7.03 31.44
CA LEU A 187 -3.54 -7.76 32.02
C LEU A 187 -3.17 -9.25 32.10
N ARG A 188 -2.44 -9.62 33.16
CA ARG A 188 -2.19 -11.02 33.50
C ARG A 188 -3.52 -11.75 33.50
N THR A 189 -3.67 -12.70 32.59
CA THR A 189 -4.71 -13.73 32.66
C THR A 189 -4.35 -14.57 33.89
N GLU A 190 -5.05 -14.37 34.99
CA GLU A 190 -5.02 -15.31 36.12
C GLU A 190 -5.33 -16.72 35.59
N PRO A 191 -4.66 -17.76 36.10
CA PRO A 191 -4.73 -19.13 35.60
C PRO A 191 -6.11 -19.78 35.75
#